data_AF-A0A6J1AN08-F1
#
_entry.id   AF-A0A6J1AN08-F1
#
_cell.length_a   1.000
_cell.length_b   1.000
_cell.length_c   1.000
_cell.angle_alpha   90.00
_cell.angle_beta   90.00
_cell.angle_gamma   90.00
#
_symmetry.space_group_name_H-M   'P 1'
#
loop_
_entity.id
_entity.type
_entity.pdbx_description
1 polymer ?
#
loop_
_entity_poly.entity_id
_entity_poly.type
_entity_poly.pdbx_seq_one_letter_code
_entity_poly.pdbx_strand_id
1 'polypeptide(L)'
;MSDRARDWDFYLRTVSNSARDSNFANDPASDPSLLHAVKKLCDFCRQEEKSSEDLVARVYPHINKLFQRSIASLSQSRSSNGILLLVILQFFLDFGEVVLHDADPSLRTFFRSCLSREFADPVVAEATLDFLNVNKNKLLSSFPNLLPQFFPLLLKLIAWHGEKLEKPFLKVFPGLVSPGSFLPLFPSLVDLPILVVALEKVERSSGSLIGSSIASIQKSTAPEMLLALMDEAYTGSTIGDGGGDSESEDSSTIDVADPLFLELLKDENDGLAERHWTSPGVAAVLQAAINSPQSDRLRQILNMAPRLLDLYFTIALRDANNSLICALIPILMTRNSALFPDKNYMYELRRRLLEFMLAAFQLSPDFIALLKKPIIDRLGEAYDSPEKTELALQLCWAVGEHGGGGGSHKDAARELFESLELLLYENLSSSRLGLRQESAVSSDNRNFRKSSQSRLLCFVITAISKLATYHRELLPRARVALGKVAGSRISDSRVWRRARDYLGLMNEPAICLSVLGPSRPSHGQMHYPGTVNWNEGGTKMIAHIPFYILGEQEGPPFHDFSFSDILPRR
;
A
#
# COMPACT_ATOMS: atom_id res chain seq x y z
N MET A 1 51.11 22.37 -25.37
CA MET A 1 49.75 22.61 -24.82
C MET A 1 48.84 21.58 -25.45
N SER A 2 48.46 20.54 -24.69
CA SER A 2 47.80 19.34 -25.22
C SER A 2 46.38 19.62 -25.70
N ASP A 3 45.92 18.93 -26.74
CA ASP A 3 44.57 19.06 -27.32
C ASP A 3 43.45 19.04 -26.26
N ARG A 4 43.61 18.28 -25.17
CA ARG A 4 42.70 18.27 -24.00
C ARG A 4 42.39 19.64 -23.39
N ALA A 5 43.36 20.55 -23.33
CA ALA A 5 43.15 21.87 -22.72
C ALA A 5 42.29 22.77 -23.63
N ARG A 6 42.42 22.60 -24.96
CA ARG A 6 41.55 23.29 -25.93
C ARG A 6 40.13 22.74 -25.90
N ASP A 7 39.99 21.43 -25.76
CA ASP A 7 38.68 20.77 -25.64
C ASP A 7 37.98 21.22 -24.36
N TRP A 8 38.70 21.30 -23.24
CA TRP A 8 38.17 21.80 -21.97
C TRP A 8 37.69 23.26 -22.06
N ASP A 9 38.51 24.15 -22.62
CA ASP A 9 38.15 25.57 -22.82
C ASP A 9 36.94 25.71 -23.76
N PHE A 10 36.84 24.85 -24.78
CA PHE A 10 35.69 24.81 -25.68
C PHE A 10 34.41 24.44 -24.93
N TYR A 11 34.40 23.33 -24.18
CA TYR A 11 33.22 22.91 -23.43
C TYR A 11 32.83 23.92 -22.33
N LEU A 12 33.81 24.53 -21.65
CA LEU A 12 33.54 25.57 -20.66
C LEU A 12 32.92 26.82 -21.30
N ARG A 13 33.40 27.23 -22.49
CA ARG A 13 32.79 28.34 -23.23
C ARG A 13 31.36 28.03 -23.64
N THR A 14 31.08 26.81 -24.11
CA THR A 14 29.72 26.37 -24.45
C THR A 14 28.78 26.46 -23.24
N VAL A 15 29.18 25.90 -22.09
CA VAL A 15 28.36 25.97 -20.86
C VAL A 15 28.21 27.41 -20.36
N SER A 16 29.27 28.21 -20.37
CA SER A 16 29.21 29.59 -19.90
C SER A 16 28.35 30.50 -20.78
N ASN A 17 28.32 30.29 -22.11
CA ASN A 17 27.44 31.01 -23.02
C ASN A 17 25.97 30.65 -22.78
N SER A 18 25.69 29.36 -22.57
CA SER A 18 24.34 28.87 -22.25
C SER A 18 23.89 29.20 -20.81
N ALA A 19 24.81 29.63 -19.94
CA ALA A 19 24.51 30.08 -18.58
C ALA A 19 24.31 31.60 -18.46
N ARG A 20 24.48 32.38 -19.54
CA ARG A 20 24.25 33.84 -19.53
C ARG A 20 22.76 34.16 -19.63
N ASP A 21 22.28 35.09 -18.82
CA ASP A 21 20.92 35.63 -18.91
C ASP A 21 20.83 36.58 -20.10
N SER A 22 20.29 36.10 -21.22
CA SER A 22 19.85 37.01 -22.28
C SER A 22 18.45 36.61 -22.72
N ASN A 23 17.58 37.61 -22.95
CA ASN A 23 16.21 37.44 -23.40
C ASN A 23 16.08 36.78 -24.79
N PHE A 24 17.22 36.53 -25.46
CA PHE A 24 17.34 35.88 -26.77
C PHE A 24 18.05 34.52 -26.70
N ALA A 25 18.47 34.06 -25.52
CA ALA A 25 19.18 32.79 -25.42
C ALA A 25 18.20 31.62 -25.55
N ASN A 26 18.49 30.71 -26.48
CA ASN A 26 17.74 29.48 -26.68
C ASN A 26 17.61 28.67 -25.38
N ASP A 27 16.48 28.01 -25.22
CA ASP A 27 16.19 27.15 -24.08
C ASP A 27 17.27 26.06 -23.91
N PRO A 28 17.88 25.89 -22.72
CA PRO A 28 19.00 24.96 -22.50
C PRO A 28 18.74 23.52 -22.96
N ALA A 29 17.50 23.03 -22.86
CA ALA A 29 17.13 21.68 -23.32
C ALA A 29 17.09 21.51 -24.85
N SER A 30 17.09 22.62 -25.61
CA SER A 30 17.03 22.59 -27.07
C SER A 30 18.39 22.36 -27.73
N ASP A 31 19.49 22.53 -26.99
CA ASP A 31 20.85 22.37 -27.51
C ASP A 31 21.46 21.03 -27.07
N PRO A 32 21.50 20.00 -27.95
CA PRO A 32 22.08 18.70 -27.61
C PRO A 32 23.59 18.78 -27.35
N SER A 33 24.28 19.82 -27.86
CA SER A 33 25.71 20.02 -27.62
C SER A 33 26.00 20.43 -26.19
N LEU A 34 25.04 21.09 -25.52
CA LEU A 34 25.16 21.52 -24.13
C LEU A 34 25.20 20.34 -23.17
N LEU A 35 24.30 19.36 -23.34
CA LEU A 35 24.30 18.14 -22.52
C LEU A 35 25.64 17.39 -22.66
N HIS A 36 26.16 17.29 -23.88
CA HIS A 36 27.45 16.67 -24.12
C HIS A 36 28.60 17.44 -23.45
N ALA A 37 28.60 18.77 -23.56
CA ALA A 37 29.60 19.63 -22.95
C ALA A 37 29.63 19.49 -21.42
N VAL A 38 28.47 19.48 -20.76
CA VAL A 38 28.38 19.29 -19.30
C VAL A 38 28.93 17.92 -18.90
N LYS A 39 28.53 16.83 -19.59
CA LYS A 39 29.06 15.48 -19.32
C LYS A 39 30.59 15.43 -19.44
N LYS A 40 31.15 16.03 -20.50
CA LYS A 40 32.60 16.09 -20.70
C LYS A 40 33.31 16.88 -19.61
N LEU A 41 32.77 18.01 -19.17
CA LEU A 41 33.34 18.77 -18.05
C LEU A 41 33.32 17.96 -16.74
N CYS A 42 32.24 17.22 -16.46
CA CYS A 42 32.20 16.31 -15.32
C CYS A 42 33.28 15.22 -15.42
N ASP A 43 33.46 14.62 -16.60
CA ASP A 43 34.49 13.60 -16.83
C ASP A 43 35.91 14.14 -16.63
N PHE A 44 36.18 15.37 -17.08
CA PHE A 44 37.47 16.03 -16.83
C PHE A 44 37.72 16.25 -15.33
N CYS A 45 36.70 16.65 -14.57
CA CYS A 45 36.83 16.85 -13.12
C CYS A 45 37.09 15.53 -12.36
N ARG A 46 36.65 14.37 -12.88
CA ARG A 46 36.87 13.06 -12.26
C ARG A 46 38.28 12.47 -12.51
N GLN A 47 38.95 12.85 -13.60
CA GLN A 47 40.20 12.20 -14.03
C GLN A 47 41.48 12.76 -13.38
N GLU A 48 41.43 13.94 -12.76
CA GLU A 48 42.63 14.64 -12.26
C GLU A 48 42.65 14.76 -10.73
N GLU A 49 43.02 13.71 -10.00
CA GLU A 49 43.01 13.67 -8.51
C GLU A 49 43.78 14.79 -7.77
N LYS A 50 44.71 15.51 -8.43
CA LYS A 50 45.51 16.58 -7.80
C LYS A 50 45.26 17.99 -8.35
N SER A 51 44.60 18.13 -9.49
CA SER A 51 44.21 19.42 -10.10
C SER A 51 42.68 19.57 -10.19
N SER A 52 41.93 18.62 -9.63
CA SER A 52 40.47 18.58 -9.67
C SER A 52 39.84 19.73 -8.90
N GLU A 53 40.40 20.16 -7.77
CA GLU A 53 39.77 21.19 -6.93
C GLU A 53 39.70 22.55 -7.64
N ASP A 54 40.80 22.99 -8.26
CA ASP A 54 40.84 24.23 -9.05
C ASP A 54 39.94 24.15 -10.30
N LEU A 55 39.89 22.99 -10.97
CA LEU A 55 39.03 22.80 -12.13
C LEU A 55 37.54 22.82 -11.74
N VAL A 56 37.19 22.12 -10.65
CA VAL A 56 35.84 22.09 -10.09
C VAL A 56 35.41 23.50 -9.67
N ALA A 57 36.28 24.26 -8.99
CA ALA A 57 36.01 25.65 -8.59
C ALA A 57 35.76 26.58 -9.80
N ARG A 58 36.42 26.34 -10.94
CA ARG A 58 36.19 27.09 -12.18
C ARG A 58 34.90 26.69 -12.91
N VAL A 59 34.55 25.41 -12.89
CA VAL A 59 33.36 24.88 -13.60
C VAL A 59 32.07 25.13 -12.80
N TYR A 60 32.13 25.03 -11.47
CA TYR A 60 30.96 25.10 -10.59
C TYR A 60 30.09 26.36 -10.78
N PRO A 61 30.61 27.60 -10.86
CA PRO A 61 29.78 28.79 -11.04
C PRO A 61 28.96 28.77 -12.33
N HIS A 62 29.50 28.16 -13.39
CA HIS A 62 28.80 28.01 -14.66
C HIS A 62 27.73 26.92 -14.60
N ILE A 63 28.03 25.78 -13.97
CA ILE A 63 27.06 24.70 -13.75
C ILE A 63 25.90 25.17 -12.85
N ASN A 64 26.19 25.88 -11.76
CA ASN A 64 25.16 26.38 -10.85
C ASN A 64 24.26 27.43 -11.52
N LYS A 65 24.83 28.37 -12.30
CA LYS A 65 24.03 29.31 -13.09
C LYS A 65 23.16 28.59 -14.14
N LEU A 66 23.72 27.59 -14.81
CA LEU A 66 22.98 26.78 -15.77
C LEU A 66 21.80 26.07 -15.09
N PHE A 67 22.00 25.49 -13.90
CA PHE A 67 20.94 24.85 -13.12
C PHE A 67 19.79 25.81 -12.81
N GLN A 68 20.10 27.00 -12.27
CA GLN A 68 19.09 28.02 -11.94
C GLN A 68 18.34 28.49 -13.18
N ARG A 69 19.04 28.69 -14.31
CA ARG A 69 18.43 29.09 -15.57
C ARG A 69 17.52 28.00 -16.14
N SER A 70 17.95 26.74 -16.13
CA SER A 70 17.11 25.61 -16.55
C SER A 70 15.85 25.51 -15.70
N ILE A 71 15.93 25.65 -14.38
CA ILE A 71 14.76 25.68 -13.50
C ILE A 71 13.82 26.85 -13.81
N ALA A 72 14.37 28.04 -14.09
CA ALA A 72 13.54 29.20 -14.44
C ALA A 72 12.84 29.02 -15.81
N SER A 73 13.49 28.37 -16.78
CA SER A 73 12.92 28.15 -18.12
C SER A 73 11.96 26.97 -18.20
N LEU A 74 11.88 26.12 -17.17
CA LEU A 74 11.06 24.92 -17.17
C LEU A 74 9.60 25.19 -17.56
N SER A 75 8.98 26.28 -17.09
CA SER A 75 7.57 26.60 -17.37
C SER A 75 7.30 27.01 -18.83
N GLN A 76 8.33 27.48 -19.53
CA GLN A 76 8.25 28.01 -20.89
C GLN A 76 8.87 27.06 -21.93
N SER A 77 9.70 26.13 -21.48
CA SER A 77 10.40 25.16 -22.30
C SER A 77 9.44 24.16 -22.95
N ARG A 78 9.69 23.87 -24.23
CA ARG A 78 9.00 22.81 -25.00
C ARG A 78 9.76 21.49 -24.99
N SER A 79 10.97 21.45 -24.44
CA SER A 79 11.87 20.29 -24.44
C SER A 79 12.19 19.82 -23.02
N SER A 80 12.47 18.53 -22.84
CA SER A 80 12.72 17.97 -21.51
C SER A 80 14.08 18.42 -20.97
N ASN A 81 14.07 19.10 -19.82
CA ASN A 81 15.28 19.53 -19.12
C ASN A 81 15.80 18.44 -18.16
N GLY A 82 15.03 17.38 -17.92
CA GLY A 82 15.31 16.37 -16.89
C GLY A 82 16.68 15.74 -17.00
N ILE A 83 17.12 15.34 -18.20
CA ILE A 83 18.43 14.68 -18.39
C ILE A 83 19.58 15.65 -18.07
N LEU A 84 19.48 16.90 -18.51
CA LEU A 84 20.49 17.92 -18.24
C LEU A 84 20.59 18.20 -16.73
N LEU A 85 19.44 18.37 -16.06
CA LEU A 85 19.38 18.59 -14.62
C LEU A 85 19.95 17.40 -13.84
N LEU A 86 19.66 16.15 -14.22
CA LEU A 86 20.24 14.96 -13.57
C LEU A 86 21.77 14.93 -13.68
N VAL A 87 22.35 15.31 -14.83
CA VAL A 87 23.81 15.39 -14.98
C VAL A 87 24.41 16.48 -14.08
N ILE A 88 23.73 17.63 -13.96
CA ILE A 88 24.15 18.70 -13.05
C ILE A 88 24.04 18.25 -11.58
N LEU A 89 22.97 17.56 -11.20
CA LEU A 89 22.82 17.00 -9.85
C LEU A 89 23.90 15.96 -9.55
N GLN A 90 24.30 15.14 -10.53
CA GLN A 90 25.43 14.23 -10.37
C GLN A 90 26.72 15.00 -10.09
N PHE A 91 26.96 16.13 -10.76
CA PHE A 91 28.11 16.99 -10.47
C PHE A 91 28.06 17.53 -9.05
N PHE A 92 26.90 18.00 -8.58
CA PHE A 92 26.73 18.46 -7.19
C PHE A 92 26.94 17.35 -6.16
N LEU A 93 26.49 16.13 -6.46
CA LEU A 93 26.75 14.98 -5.60
C LEU A 93 28.22 14.58 -5.59
N ASP A 94 28.90 14.57 -6.74
CA ASP A 94 30.29 14.11 -6.83
C ASP A 94 31.27 15.12 -6.20
N PHE A 95 31.03 16.42 -6.42
CA PHE A 95 32.00 17.48 -6.11
C PHE A 95 31.51 18.52 -5.11
N GLY A 96 30.28 18.41 -4.59
CA GLY A 96 29.68 19.40 -3.70
C GLY A 96 30.51 19.71 -2.46
N GLU A 97 31.19 18.71 -1.90
CA GLU A 97 32.07 18.88 -0.72
C GLU A 97 33.27 19.80 -1.02
N VAL A 98 33.84 19.71 -2.23
CA VAL A 98 35.00 20.51 -2.65
C VAL A 98 34.65 22.00 -2.74
N VAL A 99 33.42 22.30 -3.16
CA VAL A 99 32.93 23.68 -3.35
C VAL A 99 31.99 24.15 -2.23
N LEU A 100 31.87 23.37 -1.15
CA LEU A 100 30.95 23.63 -0.03
C LEU A 100 29.50 23.88 -0.49
N HIS A 101 29.07 23.18 -1.55
CA HIS A 101 27.71 23.25 -2.07
C HIS A 101 26.82 22.22 -1.36
N ASP A 102 25.74 22.71 -0.75
CA ASP A 102 24.66 21.84 -0.28
C ASP A 102 23.76 21.42 -1.45
N ALA A 103 23.78 20.13 -1.78
CA ALA A 103 22.99 19.57 -2.87
C ALA A 103 21.51 19.35 -2.50
N ASP A 104 21.12 19.39 -1.21
CA ASP A 104 19.75 19.09 -0.77
C ASP A 104 18.70 20.02 -1.42
N PRO A 105 18.85 21.36 -1.45
CA PRO A 105 17.90 22.25 -2.10
C PRO A 105 17.78 21.99 -3.60
N SER A 106 18.91 21.70 -4.26
CA SER A 106 18.98 21.41 -5.70
C SER A 106 18.24 20.11 -6.03
N LEU A 107 18.47 19.04 -5.25
CA LEU A 107 17.75 17.77 -5.37
C LEU A 107 16.25 17.97 -5.18
N ARG A 108 15.82 18.65 -4.11
CA ARG A 108 14.40 18.93 -3.84
C ARG A 108 13.74 19.73 -4.96
N THR A 109 14.45 20.71 -5.52
CA THR A 109 13.95 21.53 -6.62
C THR A 109 13.76 20.70 -7.89
N PHE A 110 14.67 19.76 -8.18
CA PHE A 110 14.49 18.83 -9.28
C PHE A 110 13.21 17.99 -9.12
N PHE A 111 12.99 17.38 -7.95
CA PHE A 111 11.78 16.58 -7.70
C PHE A 111 10.51 17.43 -7.81
N ARG A 112 10.48 18.60 -7.16
CA ARG A 112 9.29 19.48 -7.12
C ARG A 112 8.96 20.12 -8.45
N SER A 113 9.96 20.58 -9.20
CA SER A 113 9.74 21.44 -10.36
C SER A 113 9.90 20.71 -11.68
N CYS A 114 10.87 19.80 -11.79
CA CYS A 114 11.16 19.06 -13.03
C CYS A 114 10.44 17.72 -13.08
N LEU A 115 10.76 16.81 -12.15
CA LEU A 115 10.24 15.45 -12.21
C LEU A 115 8.71 15.42 -12.08
N SER A 116 8.12 16.31 -11.29
CA SER A 116 6.67 16.46 -11.16
C SER A 116 5.94 16.70 -12.49
N ARG A 117 6.63 17.27 -13.49
CA ARG A 117 6.12 17.60 -14.84
C ARG A 117 6.60 16.66 -15.92
N GLU A 118 7.79 16.09 -15.76
CA GLU A 118 8.44 15.22 -16.74
C GLU A 118 8.36 13.73 -16.35
N PHE A 119 7.67 13.35 -15.27
CA PHE A 119 7.53 11.94 -14.84
C PHE A 119 6.98 11.03 -15.94
N ALA A 120 6.17 11.55 -16.87
CA ALA A 120 5.57 10.81 -17.97
C ALA A 120 6.54 10.57 -19.15
N ASP A 121 7.67 11.28 -19.21
CA ASP A 121 8.71 11.06 -20.22
C ASP A 121 9.52 9.80 -19.86
N PRO A 122 9.52 8.75 -20.72
CA PRO A 122 10.20 7.49 -20.43
C PRO A 122 11.71 7.65 -20.26
N VAL A 123 12.34 8.57 -21.01
CA VAL A 123 13.79 8.76 -20.95
C VAL A 123 14.18 9.43 -19.64
N VAL A 124 13.40 10.42 -19.19
CA VAL A 124 13.63 11.10 -17.90
C VAL A 124 13.35 10.14 -16.75
N ALA A 125 12.29 9.33 -16.83
CA ALA A 125 11.94 8.37 -15.79
C ALA A 125 13.01 7.29 -15.59
N GLU A 126 13.50 6.70 -16.68
CA GLU A 126 14.60 5.73 -16.65
C GLU A 126 15.88 6.36 -16.08
N ALA A 127 16.29 7.51 -16.61
CA ALA A 127 17.48 8.22 -16.15
C ALA A 127 17.39 8.61 -14.66
N THR A 128 16.19 8.97 -14.18
CA THR A 128 15.97 9.30 -12.77
C THR A 128 16.16 8.07 -11.88
N LEU A 129 15.60 6.91 -12.26
CA LEU A 129 15.78 5.68 -11.48
C LEU A 129 17.23 5.18 -11.50
N ASP A 130 17.93 5.33 -12.62
CA ASP A 130 19.35 5.01 -12.72
C ASP A 130 20.19 5.92 -11.82
N PHE A 131 19.93 7.24 -11.85
CA PHE A 131 20.57 8.20 -10.96
C PHE A 131 20.35 7.84 -9.48
N LEU A 132 19.12 7.49 -9.10
CA LEU A 132 18.80 7.08 -7.73
C LEU A 132 19.48 5.77 -7.33
N ASN A 133 19.58 4.82 -8.26
CA ASN A 133 20.23 3.53 -8.00
C ASN A 133 21.76 3.67 -7.84
N VAL A 134 22.40 4.45 -8.71
CA VAL A 134 23.84 4.70 -8.66
C VAL A 134 24.23 5.41 -7.36
N ASN A 135 23.43 6.41 -6.95
CA ASN A 135 23.73 7.23 -5.79
C ASN A 135 23.04 6.78 -4.50
N LYS A 136 22.39 5.61 -4.48
CA LYS A 136 21.53 5.14 -3.38
C LYS A 136 22.16 5.29 -2.00
N ASN A 137 23.40 4.82 -1.82
CA ASN A 137 24.07 4.84 -0.53
C ASN A 137 24.31 6.27 -0.04
N LYS A 138 24.78 7.16 -0.94
CA LYS A 138 25.03 8.57 -0.64
C LYS A 138 23.73 9.32 -0.34
N LEU A 139 22.67 9.04 -1.09
CA LEU A 139 21.36 9.64 -0.86
C LEU A 139 20.78 9.22 0.50
N LEU A 140 20.90 7.94 0.87
CA LEU A 140 20.41 7.45 2.16
C LEU A 140 21.23 7.96 3.34
N SER A 141 22.55 8.14 3.20
CA SER A 141 23.41 8.64 4.27
C SER A 141 23.31 10.15 4.45
N SER A 142 23.31 10.91 3.34
CA SER A 142 23.44 12.36 3.36
C SER A 142 22.09 13.08 3.28
N PHE A 143 21.07 12.46 2.66
CA PHE A 143 19.76 13.06 2.42
C PHE A 143 18.60 12.09 2.77
N PRO A 144 18.55 11.56 4.01
CA PRO A 144 17.64 10.48 4.39
C PRO A 144 16.15 10.80 4.19
N ASN A 145 15.77 12.08 4.21
CA ASN A 145 14.38 12.52 4.08
C ASN A 145 13.95 12.79 2.62
N LEU A 146 14.87 12.75 1.64
CA LEU A 146 14.57 13.09 0.26
C LEU A 146 13.58 12.08 -0.35
N LEU A 147 13.96 10.80 -0.37
CA LEU A 147 13.14 9.71 -0.93
C LEU A 147 11.81 9.52 -0.18
N PRO A 148 11.78 9.52 1.16
CA PRO A 148 10.53 9.49 1.92
C PRO A 148 9.60 10.69 1.72
N GLN A 149 10.11 11.85 1.31
CA GLN A 149 9.23 12.99 1.04
C GLN A 149 8.61 12.89 -0.35
N PHE A 150 9.38 12.43 -1.34
CA PHE A 150 8.95 12.37 -2.74
C PHE A 150 8.46 10.98 -3.18
N PHE A 151 8.15 10.08 -2.24
CA PHE A 151 7.59 8.77 -2.57
C PHE A 151 6.31 8.83 -3.43
N PRO A 152 5.37 9.79 -3.25
CA PRO A 152 4.16 9.82 -4.06
C PRO A 152 4.47 10.07 -5.54
N LEU A 153 5.37 11.01 -5.82
CA LEU A 153 5.86 11.29 -7.17
C LEU A 153 6.60 10.09 -7.79
N LEU A 154 7.37 9.36 -6.99
CA LEU A 154 8.04 8.14 -7.44
C LEU A 154 7.03 7.00 -7.71
N LEU A 155 5.95 6.92 -6.95
CA LEU A 155 4.83 6.02 -7.23
C LEU A 155 4.05 6.43 -8.49
N LYS A 156 3.92 7.74 -8.74
CA LYS A 156 3.32 8.26 -9.98
C LYS A 156 4.16 7.91 -11.21
N LEU A 157 5.48 8.04 -11.11
CA LEU A 157 6.43 7.63 -12.14
C LEU A 157 6.27 6.13 -12.45
N ILE A 158 6.26 5.27 -11.42
CA ILE A 158 6.14 3.83 -11.67
C ILE A 158 4.75 3.43 -12.16
N ALA A 159 3.69 4.07 -11.67
CA ALA A 159 2.32 3.85 -12.14
C ALA A 159 2.17 4.14 -13.64
N TRP A 160 2.88 5.16 -14.15
CA TRP A 160 2.82 5.53 -15.56
C TRP A 160 3.61 4.59 -16.48
N HIS A 161 4.79 4.14 -16.05
CA HIS A 161 5.71 3.35 -16.89
C HIS A 161 5.59 1.82 -16.70
N GLY A 162 4.93 1.37 -15.64
CA GLY A 162 4.61 -0.03 -15.40
C GLY A 162 5.82 -0.95 -15.26
N GLU A 163 5.71 -2.17 -15.81
CA GLU A 163 6.69 -3.26 -15.60
C GLU A 163 8.09 -2.95 -16.16
N LYS A 164 8.20 -2.05 -17.15
CA LYS A 164 9.49 -1.68 -17.75
C LYS A 164 10.48 -1.16 -16.71
N LEU A 165 10.00 -0.39 -15.75
CA LEU A 165 10.80 0.23 -14.71
C LEU A 165 10.70 -0.47 -13.35
N GLU A 166 10.02 -1.61 -13.26
CA GLU A 166 9.80 -2.30 -11.98
C GLU A 166 11.12 -2.74 -11.33
N LYS A 167 11.99 -3.43 -12.08
CA LYS A 167 13.27 -3.92 -11.56
C LYS A 167 14.18 -2.81 -11.01
N PRO A 168 14.43 -1.70 -11.72
CA PRO A 168 15.21 -0.60 -11.16
C PRO A 168 14.47 0.09 -10.00
N PHE A 169 13.14 0.17 -10.03
CA PHE A 169 12.35 0.76 -8.94
C PHE A 169 12.43 -0.06 -7.64
N LEU A 170 12.35 -1.38 -7.71
CA LEU A 170 12.46 -2.27 -6.54
C LEU A 170 13.77 -2.09 -5.76
N LYS A 171 14.84 -1.67 -6.44
CA LYS A 171 16.13 -1.36 -5.80
C LYS A 171 16.11 -0.04 -5.04
N VAL A 172 15.36 0.95 -5.52
CA VAL A 172 15.16 2.27 -4.88
C VAL A 172 14.13 2.19 -3.76
N PHE A 173 13.10 1.35 -3.92
CA PHE A 173 11.93 1.24 -3.05
C PHE A 173 12.23 1.19 -1.53
N PRO A 174 13.24 0.43 -1.04
CA PRO A 174 13.54 0.42 0.39
C PRO A 174 13.89 1.81 0.96
N GLY A 175 14.42 2.72 0.14
CA GLY A 175 14.71 4.09 0.54
C GLY A 175 13.47 4.97 0.71
N LEU A 176 12.30 4.53 0.24
CA LEU A 176 11.03 5.20 0.46
C LEU A 176 10.46 4.92 1.86
N VAL A 177 10.89 3.82 2.50
CA VAL A 177 10.36 3.37 3.78
C VAL A 177 11.15 4.03 4.91
N SER A 178 10.55 5.02 5.57
CA SER A 178 11.11 5.71 6.73
C SER A 178 10.01 5.94 7.78
N PRO A 179 10.35 6.31 9.04
CA PRO A 179 9.33 6.58 10.05
C PRO A 179 8.26 7.61 9.64
N GLY A 180 8.64 8.63 8.85
CA GLY A 180 7.71 9.67 8.40
C GLY A 180 6.84 9.26 7.22
N SER A 181 7.32 8.34 6.38
CA SER A 181 6.60 7.85 5.19
C SER A 181 5.91 6.51 5.41
N PHE A 182 6.21 5.79 6.49
CA PHE A 182 5.80 4.40 6.72
C PHE A 182 4.28 4.21 6.63
N LEU A 183 3.52 4.97 7.42
CA LEU A 183 2.06 4.90 7.46
C LEU A 183 1.40 5.40 6.15
N PRO A 184 1.76 6.57 5.60
CA PRO A 184 1.13 7.06 4.37
C PRO A 184 1.53 6.28 3.10
N LEU A 185 2.68 5.57 3.11
CA LEU A 185 3.11 4.75 1.97
C LEU A 185 2.19 3.54 1.76
N PHE A 186 1.69 2.91 2.83
CA PHE A 186 0.84 1.72 2.71
C PHE A 186 -0.43 1.97 1.87
N PRO A 187 -1.29 2.96 2.18
CA PRO A 187 -2.45 3.25 1.35
C PRO A 187 -2.07 3.55 -0.11
N SER A 188 -1.00 4.33 -0.33
CA SER A 188 -0.53 4.66 -1.68
C SER A 188 -0.10 3.45 -2.51
N LEU A 189 0.43 2.39 -1.89
CA LEU A 189 0.74 1.14 -2.56
C LEU A 189 -0.52 0.35 -2.93
N VAL A 190 -1.48 0.28 -2.00
CA VAL A 190 -2.76 -0.41 -2.23
C VAL A 190 -3.60 0.31 -3.30
N ASP A 191 -3.46 1.62 -3.38
CA ASP A 191 -4.19 2.50 -4.31
C ASP A 191 -3.44 2.75 -5.63
N LEU A 192 -2.33 2.06 -5.89
CA LEU A 192 -1.55 2.26 -7.10
C LEU A 192 -2.37 2.05 -8.40
N PRO A 193 -3.27 1.04 -8.50
CA PRO A 193 -4.18 0.92 -9.65
C PRO A 193 -5.10 2.14 -9.83
N ILE A 194 -5.48 2.79 -8.73
CA ILE A 194 -6.38 3.94 -8.73
C ILE A 194 -5.63 5.18 -9.21
N LEU A 195 -4.36 5.31 -8.82
CA LEU A 195 -3.48 6.34 -9.37
C LEU A 195 -3.35 6.21 -10.89
N VAL A 196 -3.24 4.99 -11.45
CA VAL A 196 -3.25 4.79 -12.90
C VAL A 196 -4.54 5.29 -13.53
N VAL A 197 -5.70 4.87 -13.00
CA VAL A 197 -7.01 5.31 -13.50
C VAL A 197 -7.14 6.83 -13.47
N ALA A 198 -6.67 7.47 -12.39
CA ALA A 198 -6.64 8.92 -12.25
C ALA A 198 -5.79 9.58 -13.34
N LEU A 199 -4.55 9.10 -13.54
CA LEU A 199 -3.63 9.67 -14.52
C LEU A 199 -4.15 9.49 -15.95
N GLU A 200 -4.73 8.33 -16.28
CA GLU A 200 -5.31 8.11 -17.60
C GLU A 200 -6.56 8.96 -17.85
N LYS A 201 -7.36 9.23 -16.81
CA LYS A 201 -8.50 10.15 -16.93
C LYS A 201 -8.02 11.56 -17.25
N VAL A 202 -6.96 12.03 -16.57
CA VAL A 202 -6.36 13.34 -16.85
C VAL A 202 -5.73 13.39 -18.25
N GLU A 203 -5.05 12.33 -18.70
CA GLU A 203 -4.51 12.25 -20.06
C GLU A 203 -5.61 12.38 -21.13
N ARG A 204 -6.75 11.72 -20.91
CA ARG A 204 -7.91 11.81 -21.81
C ARG A 204 -8.56 13.20 -21.81
N SER A 205 -8.63 13.87 -20.67
CA SER A 205 -9.27 15.19 -20.57
C SER A 205 -8.38 16.36 -20.98
N SER A 206 -7.06 16.25 -20.79
CA SER A 206 -6.12 17.37 -20.89
C SER A 206 -5.00 17.16 -21.91
N GLY A 207 -4.96 16.01 -22.59
CA GLY A 207 -3.91 15.65 -23.52
C GLY A 207 -2.65 15.11 -22.84
N SER A 208 -1.50 15.18 -23.54
CA SER A 208 -0.24 14.61 -23.05
C SER A 208 0.14 15.15 -21.66
N LEU A 209 0.48 14.24 -20.74
CA LEU A 209 0.98 14.56 -19.40
C LEU A 209 2.45 15.02 -19.40
N ILE A 210 3.12 15.04 -20.56
CA ILE A 210 4.52 15.46 -20.68
C ILE A 210 4.59 16.99 -20.66
N GLY A 211 5.28 17.54 -19.66
CA GLY A 211 5.57 18.99 -19.57
C GLY A 211 4.44 19.83 -18.96
N SER A 212 3.22 19.29 -18.86
CA SER A 212 2.09 19.93 -18.18
C SER A 212 2.17 19.72 -16.67
N SER A 213 2.11 20.80 -15.88
CA SER A 213 1.94 20.67 -14.43
C SER A 213 0.48 20.35 -14.16
N ILE A 214 0.18 19.25 -13.47
CA ILE A 214 -1.21 18.91 -13.11
C ILE A 214 -1.87 20.03 -12.29
N ALA A 215 -1.07 20.79 -11.51
CA ALA A 215 -1.54 21.97 -10.80
C ALA A 215 -1.95 23.14 -11.73
N SER A 216 -1.40 23.23 -12.95
CA SER A 216 -1.80 24.24 -13.94
C SER A 216 -3.10 23.88 -14.67
N ILE A 217 -3.43 22.59 -14.78
CA ILE A 217 -4.69 22.11 -15.36
C ILE A 217 -5.91 22.57 -14.53
N GLN A 218 -5.73 22.77 -13.23
CA GLN A 218 -6.78 23.26 -12.32
C GLN A 218 -7.13 24.74 -12.49
N LYS A 219 -6.28 25.53 -13.17
CA LYS A 219 -6.37 26.99 -13.15
C LYS A 219 -7.15 27.63 -14.31
N SER A 220 -7.66 26.87 -15.28
CA SER A 220 -8.06 27.46 -16.58
C SER A 220 -9.55 27.62 -16.88
N THR A 221 -10.52 27.18 -16.07
CA THR A 221 -11.95 27.39 -16.44
C THR A 221 -12.53 28.74 -16.02
N ALA A 222 -12.04 29.35 -14.93
CA ALA A 222 -12.54 30.65 -14.47
C ALA A 222 -12.20 31.84 -15.39
N PRO A 223 -10.99 31.95 -15.99
CA PRO A 223 -10.67 33.06 -16.88
C PRO A 223 -11.34 32.95 -18.25
N GLU A 224 -11.51 31.75 -18.81
CA GLU A 224 -12.16 31.55 -20.11
C GLU A 224 -13.67 31.83 -20.06
N MET A 225 -14.34 31.42 -18.99
CA MET A 225 -15.77 31.71 -18.79
C MET A 225 -16.02 33.21 -18.53
N LEU A 226 -15.09 33.90 -17.88
CA LEU A 226 -15.11 35.36 -17.75
C LEU A 226 -14.86 36.07 -19.07
N LEU A 227 -13.91 35.60 -19.88
CA LEU A 227 -13.66 36.12 -21.23
C LEU A 227 -14.86 35.93 -22.14
N ALA A 228 -15.51 34.75 -22.10
CA ALA A 228 -16.72 34.47 -22.86
C ALA A 228 -17.92 35.33 -22.42
N LEU A 229 -18.11 35.53 -21.11
CA LEU A 229 -19.15 36.42 -20.57
C LEU A 229 -18.87 37.90 -20.88
N MET A 230 -17.59 38.30 -20.92
CA MET A 230 -17.19 39.65 -21.31
C MET A 230 -17.41 39.87 -22.82
N ASP A 231 -17.11 38.88 -23.67
CA ASP A 231 -17.40 38.94 -25.11
C ASP A 231 -18.91 38.93 -25.39
N GLU A 232 -19.72 38.17 -24.63
CA GLU A 232 -21.18 38.17 -24.73
C GLU A 232 -21.77 39.53 -24.33
N ALA A 233 -21.27 40.13 -23.24
CA ALA A 233 -21.68 41.46 -22.79
C ALA A 233 -21.22 42.60 -23.73
N TYR A 234 -20.14 42.40 -24.50
CA TYR A 234 -19.56 43.42 -25.38
C TYR A 234 -20.06 43.31 -26.83
N THR A 235 -20.40 42.11 -27.30
CA THR A 235 -20.86 41.85 -28.68
C THR A 235 -22.37 41.67 -28.82
N GLY A 236 -23.10 41.49 -27.72
CA GLY A 236 -24.57 41.47 -27.68
C GLY A 236 -25.23 40.36 -28.50
N SER A 237 -24.48 39.33 -28.90
CA SER A 237 -25.02 38.21 -29.66
C SER A 237 -25.63 37.18 -28.73
N THR A 238 -26.93 37.33 -28.46
CA THR A 238 -27.75 36.21 -27.99
C THR A 238 -27.74 35.13 -29.08
N ILE A 239 -27.25 33.93 -28.75
CA ILE A 239 -27.42 32.76 -29.63
C ILE A 239 -28.92 32.63 -29.91
N GLY A 240 -29.29 32.81 -31.17
CA GLY A 240 -30.67 32.80 -31.63
C GLY A 240 -31.31 31.44 -31.40
N ASP A 241 -32.50 31.49 -30.80
CA ASP A 241 -33.52 30.45 -30.87
C ASP A 241 -33.88 30.18 -32.34
N GLY A 242 -33.58 28.98 -32.81
CA GLY A 242 -33.77 28.58 -34.21
C GLY A 242 -33.79 27.07 -34.33
N GLY A 243 -34.99 26.49 -34.20
CA GLY A 243 -35.23 25.06 -34.39
C GLY A 243 -34.88 24.56 -35.80
N GLY A 244 -34.36 23.34 -35.85
CA GLY A 244 -34.09 22.59 -37.07
C GLY A 244 -33.36 21.29 -36.74
N ASP A 245 -34.03 20.17 -36.98
CA ASP A 245 -33.60 18.81 -36.67
C ASP A 245 -32.17 18.50 -37.16
N SER A 246 -31.33 18.00 -36.26
CA SER A 246 -30.16 17.19 -36.57
C SER A 246 -29.84 16.28 -35.39
N GLU A 247 -30.33 15.05 -35.50
CA GLU A 247 -29.86 13.91 -34.73
C GLU A 247 -28.33 13.80 -34.88
N SER A 248 -27.61 14.26 -33.87
CA SER A 248 -26.24 13.84 -33.60
C SER A 248 -26.12 13.58 -32.11
N GLU A 249 -26.41 12.33 -31.75
CA GLU A 249 -25.96 11.74 -30.49
C GLU A 249 -24.43 11.75 -30.50
N ASP A 250 -23.81 12.79 -29.95
CA ASP A 250 -22.46 12.76 -29.35
C ASP A 250 -22.06 14.17 -28.90
N SER A 251 -22.60 14.59 -27.76
CA SER A 251 -21.93 15.59 -26.93
C SER A 251 -22.23 15.31 -25.46
N SER A 252 -21.57 14.28 -24.93
CA SER A 252 -21.23 14.32 -23.52
C SER A 252 -20.30 15.52 -23.35
N THR A 253 -20.85 16.62 -22.83
CA THR A 253 -20.07 17.73 -22.31
C THR A 253 -18.96 17.13 -21.45
N ILE A 254 -17.72 17.36 -21.87
CA ILE A 254 -16.50 16.81 -21.27
C ILE A 254 -16.52 17.20 -19.79
N ASP A 255 -16.88 16.22 -18.96
CA ASP A 255 -16.95 16.36 -17.51
C ASP A 255 -15.51 16.53 -17.00
N VAL A 256 -15.12 17.80 -16.89
CA VAL A 256 -13.84 18.29 -16.39
C VAL A 256 -13.47 17.45 -15.18
N ALA A 257 -12.43 16.63 -15.32
CA ALA A 257 -11.99 15.61 -14.38
C ALA A 257 -12.52 15.83 -12.95
N ASP A 258 -13.55 15.05 -12.59
CA ASP A 258 -14.19 14.98 -11.26
C ASP A 258 -13.24 15.49 -10.15
N PRO A 259 -13.59 16.60 -9.44
CA PRO A 259 -12.71 17.32 -8.51
C PRO A 259 -11.93 16.43 -7.53
N LEU A 260 -12.50 15.27 -7.19
CA LEU A 260 -11.92 14.22 -6.35
C LEU A 260 -10.64 13.59 -6.94
N PHE A 261 -10.55 13.38 -8.25
CA PHE A 261 -9.35 12.84 -8.92
C PHE A 261 -8.25 13.90 -9.04
N LEU A 262 -8.65 15.16 -9.24
CA LEU A 262 -7.71 16.27 -9.21
C LEU A 262 -7.16 16.51 -7.80
N GLU A 263 -7.94 16.29 -6.75
CA GLU A 263 -7.49 16.28 -5.36
C GLU A 263 -6.53 15.11 -5.06
N LEU A 264 -6.79 13.92 -5.61
CA LEU A 264 -5.86 12.78 -5.53
C LEU A 264 -4.49 13.09 -6.16
N LEU A 265 -4.47 13.98 -7.16
CA LEU A 265 -3.28 14.37 -7.91
C LEU A 265 -2.73 15.77 -7.51
N LYS A 266 -3.35 16.45 -6.53
CA LYS A 266 -2.86 17.74 -6.01
C LYS A 266 -1.54 17.52 -5.29
N ASP A 267 -0.62 18.46 -5.55
CA ASP A 267 0.77 18.49 -5.13
C ASP A 267 1.05 17.72 -3.83
N GLU A 268 1.48 16.46 -4.00
CA GLU A 268 1.63 15.45 -2.93
C GLU A 268 2.81 15.73 -1.99
N ASN A 269 3.42 16.91 -2.10
CA ASN A 269 4.59 17.35 -1.34
C ASN A 269 4.25 17.95 0.04
N ASP A 270 2.98 18.30 0.28
CA ASP A 270 2.48 18.92 1.52
C ASP A 270 1.63 17.99 2.40
N GLY A 271 1.62 16.68 2.08
CA GLY A 271 0.94 15.64 2.84
C GLY A 271 -0.22 15.00 2.06
N LEU A 272 -0.40 13.69 2.22
CA LEU A 272 -1.52 12.98 1.61
C LEU A 272 -2.82 13.40 2.31
N ALA A 273 -3.75 14.02 1.57
CA ALA A 273 -5.12 14.20 2.03
C ALA A 273 -5.77 12.83 2.30
N GLU A 274 -6.60 12.76 3.34
CA GLU A 274 -7.36 11.55 3.67
C GLU A 274 -8.27 11.19 2.50
N ARG A 275 -8.03 10.02 1.90
CA ARG A 275 -8.70 9.60 0.68
C ARG A 275 -10.09 9.05 1.03
N HIS A 276 -11.16 9.73 0.60
CA HIS A 276 -12.54 9.40 0.91
C HIS A 276 -13.09 8.28 0.00
N TRP A 277 -12.61 7.05 0.25
CA TRP A 277 -12.89 5.83 -0.51
C TRP A 277 -14.35 5.37 -0.53
N THR A 278 -15.16 5.82 0.43
CA THR A 278 -16.57 5.46 0.56
C THR A 278 -17.50 6.42 -0.17
N SER A 279 -16.96 7.40 -0.91
CA SER A 279 -17.81 8.30 -1.69
C SER A 279 -18.45 7.54 -2.86
N PRO A 280 -19.77 7.69 -3.08
CA PRO A 280 -20.48 7.04 -4.19
C PRO A 280 -19.88 7.36 -5.57
N GLY A 281 -19.29 8.57 -5.73
CA GLY A 281 -18.64 9.01 -6.97
C GLY A 281 -17.40 8.18 -7.32
N VAL A 282 -16.49 7.98 -6.36
CA VAL A 282 -15.29 7.15 -6.58
C VAL A 282 -15.66 5.70 -6.87
N ALA A 283 -16.64 5.15 -6.17
CA ALA A 283 -17.12 3.79 -6.42
C ALA A 283 -17.69 3.61 -7.84
N ALA A 284 -18.47 4.58 -8.32
CA ALA A 284 -19.02 4.56 -9.68
C ALA A 284 -17.92 4.65 -10.75
N VAL A 285 -16.92 5.51 -10.56
CA VAL A 285 -15.81 5.64 -11.51
C VAL A 285 -14.93 4.40 -11.54
N LEU A 286 -14.65 3.78 -10.38
CA LEU A 286 -13.91 2.52 -10.33
C LEU A 286 -14.67 1.38 -11.01
N GLN A 287 -16.00 1.32 -10.83
CA GLN A 287 -16.83 0.34 -11.49
C GLN A 287 -16.86 0.56 -13.02
N ALA A 288 -16.92 1.80 -13.47
CA ALA A 288 -16.83 2.14 -14.89
C ALA A 288 -15.47 1.77 -15.50
N ALA A 289 -14.38 1.96 -14.76
CA ALA A 289 -13.03 1.60 -15.19
C ALA A 289 -12.81 0.08 -15.34
N ILE A 290 -13.60 -0.75 -14.64
CA ILE A 290 -13.57 -2.21 -14.78
C ILE A 290 -14.42 -2.68 -15.97
N ASN A 291 -15.51 -1.97 -16.26
CA ASN A 291 -16.42 -2.32 -17.35
C ASN A 291 -15.85 -1.95 -18.72
N SER A 292 -14.83 -1.09 -18.78
CA SER A 292 -14.08 -0.76 -20.00
C SER A 292 -12.89 -1.71 -20.22
N PRO A 293 -12.39 -1.87 -21.46
CA PRO A 293 -11.20 -2.68 -21.70
C PRO A 293 -10.01 -2.12 -20.90
N GLN A 294 -9.47 -2.94 -20.00
CA GLN A 294 -8.35 -2.56 -19.14
C GLN A 294 -7.13 -2.19 -19.98
N SER A 295 -6.53 -1.03 -19.68
CA SER A 295 -5.28 -0.61 -20.30
C SER A 295 -4.13 -1.56 -19.92
N ASP A 296 -3.12 -1.65 -20.78
CA ASP A 296 -1.92 -2.45 -20.48
C ASP A 296 -1.20 -1.94 -19.23
N ARG A 297 -1.21 -0.61 -18.98
CA ARG A 297 -0.64 0.01 -17.77
C ARG A 297 -1.37 -0.47 -16.52
N LEU A 298 -2.70 -0.45 -16.52
CA LEU A 298 -3.50 -0.91 -15.37
C LEU A 298 -3.25 -2.39 -15.09
N ARG A 299 -3.19 -3.23 -16.13
CA ARG A 299 -2.90 -4.67 -15.99
C ARG A 299 -1.52 -4.92 -15.38
N GLN A 300 -0.50 -4.19 -15.83
CA GLN A 300 0.85 -4.26 -15.27
C GLN A 300 0.87 -3.86 -13.79
N ILE A 301 0.18 -2.77 -13.43
CA ILE A 301 0.14 -2.27 -12.05
C ILE A 301 -0.64 -3.19 -11.11
N LEU A 302 -1.73 -3.81 -11.58
CA LEU A 302 -2.45 -4.82 -10.81
C LEU A 302 -1.56 -6.02 -10.43
N ASN A 303 -0.62 -6.40 -11.29
CA ASN A 303 0.35 -7.47 -11.02
C ASN A 303 1.54 -7.00 -10.17
N MET A 304 1.95 -5.74 -10.31
CA MET A 304 3.13 -5.18 -9.65
C MET A 304 2.87 -4.73 -8.21
N ALA A 305 1.71 -4.13 -7.93
CA ALA A 305 1.38 -3.59 -6.61
C ALA A 305 1.46 -4.64 -5.47
N PRO A 306 0.99 -5.90 -5.63
CA PRO A 306 1.18 -6.93 -4.62
C PRO A 306 2.66 -7.22 -4.30
N ARG A 307 3.55 -7.17 -5.31
CA ARG A 307 5.00 -7.40 -5.14
C ARG A 307 5.67 -6.25 -4.39
N LEU A 308 5.27 -5.01 -4.65
CA LEU A 308 5.72 -3.85 -3.88
C LEU A 308 5.26 -3.94 -2.42
N LEU A 309 4.03 -4.42 -2.20
CA LEU A 309 3.48 -4.61 -0.88
C LEU A 309 4.23 -5.71 -0.10
N ASP A 310 4.60 -6.81 -0.76
CA ASP A 310 5.45 -7.87 -0.16
C ASP A 310 6.79 -7.30 0.32
N LEU A 311 7.42 -6.46 -0.49
CA LEU A 311 8.67 -5.80 -0.11
C LEU A 311 8.48 -4.82 1.06
N TYR A 312 7.40 -4.03 1.04
CA TYR A 312 7.04 -3.13 2.15
C TYR A 312 6.84 -3.90 3.46
N PHE A 313 6.08 -5.00 3.44
CA PHE A 313 5.84 -5.84 4.61
C PHE A 313 7.10 -6.55 5.11
N THR A 314 7.96 -7.01 4.20
CA THR A 314 9.25 -7.60 4.56
C THR A 314 10.14 -6.60 5.29
N ILE A 315 10.21 -5.36 4.80
CA ILE A 315 10.96 -4.28 5.45
C ILE A 315 10.31 -3.92 6.80
N ALA A 316 8.98 -3.83 6.84
CA ALA A 316 8.24 -3.50 8.06
C ALA A 316 8.50 -4.51 9.18
N LEU A 317 8.43 -5.81 8.91
CA LEU A 317 8.68 -6.86 9.92
C LEU A 317 10.14 -6.92 10.37
N ARG A 318 11.09 -6.45 9.56
CA ARG A 318 12.52 -6.48 9.87
C ARG A 318 13.00 -5.23 10.62
N ASP A 319 12.58 -4.06 10.15
CA ASP A 319 13.22 -2.78 10.49
C ASP A 319 12.27 -1.78 11.18
N ALA A 320 10.94 -1.97 11.13
CA ALA A 320 10.00 -0.99 11.67
C ALA A 320 9.78 -1.14 13.18
N ASN A 321 9.59 0.00 13.85
CA ASN A 321 9.28 0.05 15.27
C ASN A 321 7.90 -0.54 15.58
N ASN A 322 7.77 -1.21 16.73
CA ASN A 322 6.51 -1.79 17.18
C ASN A 322 5.35 -0.79 17.22
N SER A 323 5.60 0.49 17.54
CA SER A 323 4.57 1.54 17.52
C SER A 323 4.02 1.82 16.12
N LEU A 324 4.89 1.83 15.10
CA LEU A 324 4.50 2.02 13.70
C LEU A 324 3.71 0.82 13.19
N ILE A 325 4.16 -0.40 13.49
CA ILE A 325 3.44 -1.63 13.11
C ILE A 325 2.07 -1.67 13.80
N CYS A 326 1.99 -1.34 15.09
CA CYS A 326 0.73 -1.28 15.83
C CYS A 326 -0.23 -0.24 15.23
N ALA A 327 0.27 0.93 14.81
CA ALA A 327 -0.53 1.96 14.16
C ALA A 327 -0.99 1.57 12.74
N LEU A 328 -0.21 0.74 12.04
CA LEU A 328 -0.54 0.26 10.70
C LEU A 328 -1.71 -0.73 10.71
N ILE A 329 -1.80 -1.64 11.70
CA ILE A 329 -2.78 -2.72 11.73
C ILE A 329 -4.25 -2.24 11.56
N PRO A 330 -4.74 -1.20 12.27
CA PRO A 330 -6.08 -0.66 12.03
C PRO A 330 -6.31 -0.15 10.60
N ILE A 331 -5.26 0.38 9.96
CA ILE A 331 -5.32 0.83 8.56
C ILE A 331 -5.49 -0.38 7.63
N LEU A 332 -4.77 -1.49 7.89
CA LEU A 332 -4.93 -2.76 7.16
C LEU A 332 -6.35 -3.31 7.31
N MET A 333 -6.90 -3.31 8.53
CA MET A 333 -8.25 -3.79 8.83
C MET A 333 -9.32 -3.00 8.06
N THR A 334 -9.19 -1.67 8.02
CA THR A 334 -10.11 -0.78 7.29
C THR A 334 -10.01 -1.00 5.78
N ARG A 335 -8.78 -1.14 5.26
CA ARG A 335 -8.52 -1.31 3.83
C ARG A 335 -8.90 -2.68 3.30
N ASN A 336 -9.05 -3.70 4.14
CA ASN A 336 -9.44 -5.05 3.72
C ASN A 336 -10.78 -5.10 2.94
N SER A 337 -11.72 -4.20 3.25
CA SER A 337 -13.02 -4.06 2.57
C SER A 337 -13.04 -2.99 1.46
N ALA A 338 -12.04 -2.11 1.39
CA ALA A 338 -11.98 -1.01 0.45
C ALA A 338 -10.75 -1.16 -0.45
N LEU A 339 -10.83 -2.04 -1.45
CA LEU A 339 -9.75 -2.30 -2.41
C LEU A 339 -10.24 -1.99 -3.83
N PHE A 340 -9.29 -1.83 -4.77
CA PHE A 340 -9.61 -1.71 -6.19
C PHE A 340 -10.43 -2.95 -6.65
N PRO A 341 -11.55 -2.80 -7.38
CA PRO A 341 -12.50 -3.89 -7.58
C PRO A 341 -12.10 -4.93 -8.65
N ASP A 342 -10.85 -5.39 -8.65
CA ASP A 342 -10.37 -6.52 -9.46
C ASP A 342 -10.27 -7.81 -8.63
N LYS A 343 -10.86 -8.91 -9.11
CA LYS A 343 -10.99 -10.15 -8.31
C LYS A 343 -9.64 -10.76 -7.91
N ASN A 344 -8.68 -10.80 -8.84
CA ASN A 344 -7.37 -11.40 -8.60
C ASN A 344 -6.56 -10.52 -7.65
N TYR A 345 -6.54 -9.21 -7.92
CA TYR A 345 -5.89 -8.22 -7.08
C TYR A 345 -6.43 -8.22 -5.65
N MET A 346 -7.75 -8.21 -5.48
CA MET A 346 -8.40 -8.24 -4.17
C MET A 346 -8.03 -9.50 -3.38
N TYR A 347 -8.03 -10.68 -4.05
CA TYR A 347 -7.64 -11.93 -3.41
C TYR A 347 -6.18 -11.88 -2.94
N GLU A 348 -5.28 -11.47 -3.83
CA GLU A 348 -3.85 -11.39 -3.57
C GLU A 348 -3.48 -10.41 -2.45
N LEU A 349 -4.11 -9.24 -2.43
CA LEU A 349 -3.88 -8.24 -1.39
C LEU A 349 -4.44 -8.69 -0.06
N ARG A 350 -5.70 -9.12 0.00
CA ARG A 350 -6.32 -9.56 1.26
C ARG A 350 -5.50 -10.65 1.93
N ARG A 351 -5.03 -11.62 1.15
CA ARG A 351 -4.14 -12.66 1.63
C ARG A 351 -2.90 -12.07 2.31
N ARG A 352 -2.19 -11.14 1.65
CA ARG A 352 -0.99 -10.49 2.19
C ARG A 352 -1.26 -9.61 3.41
N LEU A 353 -2.37 -8.86 3.41
CA LEU A 353 -2.80 -8.07 4.57
C LEU A 353 -3.00 -8.97 5.80
N LEU A 354 -3.70 -10.10 5.62
CA LEU A 354 -3.95 -11.07 6.68
C LEU A 354 -2.65 -11.74 7.15
N GLU A 355 -1.82 -12.23 6.23
CA GLU A 355 -0.52 -12.85 6.54
C GLU A 355 0.38 -11.89 7.34
N PHE A 356 0.45 -10.61 6.94
CA PHE A 356 1.21 -9.60 7.68
C PHE A 356 0.63 -9.34 9.08
N MET A 357 -0.69 -9.15 9.21
CA MET A 357 -1.31 -8.92 10.52
C MET A 357 -1.07 -10.09 11.47
N LEU A 358 -1.20 -11.33 10.99
CA LEU A 358 -0.93 -12.52 11.79
C LEU A 358 0.55 -12.62 12.19
N ALA A 359 1.47 -12.33 11.26
CA ALA A 359 2.90 -12.28 11.57
C ALA A 359 3.23 -11.19 12.61
N ALA A 360 2.60 -10.02 12.52
CA ALA A 360 2.78 -8.93 13.47
C ALA A 360 2.26 -9.30 14.88
N PHE A 361 1.09 -9.94 14.98
CA PHE A 361 0.57 -10.45 16.25
C PHE A 361 1.44 -11.57 16.82
N GLN A 362 2.01 -12.42 15.96
CA GLN A 362 2.93 -13.47 16.40
C GLN A 362 4.25 -12.91 16.94
N LEU A 363 4.76 -11.83 16.33
CA LEU A 363 5.97 -11.15 16.78
C LEU A 363 5.74 -10.39 18.10
N SER A 364 4.60 -9.72 18.21
CA SER A 364 4.24 -8.87 19.35
C SER A 364 2.78 -9.11 19.78
N PRO A 365 2.53 -10.12 20.64
CA PRO A 365 1.19 -10.46 21.13
C PRO A 365 0.45 -9.28 21.78
N ASP A 366 1.17 -8.39 22.47
CA ASP A 366 0.65 -7.21 23.17
C ASP A 366 -0.18 -6.29 22.25
N PHE A 367 0.08 -6.31 20.93
CA PHE A 367 -0.71 -5.57 19.95
C PHE A 367 -2.19 -5.89 20.01
N ILE A 368 -2.58 -7.12 20.34
CA ILE A 368 -3.99 -7.51 20.46
C ILE A 368 -4.66 -6.75 21.60
N ALA A 369 -3.96 -6.58 22.73
CA ALA A 369 -4.48 -5.81 23.85
C ALA A 369 -4.55 -4.31 23.54
N LEU A 370 -3.52 -3.77 22.87
CA LEU A 370 -3.48 -2.37 22.45
C LEU A 370 -4.57 -2.03 21.41
N LEU A 371 -4.84 -2.97 20.51
CA LEU A 371 -5.80 -2.83 19.41
C LEU A 371 -7.17 -3.44 19.73
N LYS A 372 -7.49 -3.67 21.02
CA LYS A 372 -8.74 -4.30 21.45
C LYS A 372 -9.98 -3.65 20.83
N LYS A 373 -10.03 -2.31 20.79
CA LYS A 373 -11.18 -1.55 20.27
C LYS A 373 -11.32 -1.74 18.74
N PRO A 374 -10.29 -1.47 17.92
CA PRO A 374 -10.34 -1.80 16.49
C PRO A 374 -10.74 -3.25 16.21
N ILE A 375 -10.24 -4.22 16.99
CA ILE A 375 -10.58 -5.64 16.84
C ILE A 375 -12.07 -5.87 17.11
N ILE A 376 -12.60 -5.37 18.24
CA ILE A 376 -14.02 -5.48 18.62
C ILE A 376 -14.92 -4.86 17.54
N ASP A 377 -14.56 -3.69 17.03
CA ASP A 377 -15.31 -3.02 15.97
C ASP A 377 -15.37 -3.88 14.70
N ARG A 378 -14.25 -4.49 14.28
CA ARG A 378 -14.22 -5.40 13.12
C ARG A 378 -15.00 -6.70 13.36
N LEU A 379 -15.02 -7.22 14.59
CA LEU A 379 -15.83 -8.40 14.94
C LEU A 379 -17.33 -8.10 14.87
N GLY A 380 -17.76 -6.90 15.25
CA GLY A 380 -19.15 -6.46 15.12
C GLY A 380 -19.64 -6.43 13.67
N GLU A 381 -18.76 -6.12 12.72
CA GLU A 381 -19.06 -6.04 11.28
C GLU A 381 -18.97 -7.41 10.56
N ALA A 382 -18.72 -8.52 11.29
CA ALA A 382 -18.38 -9.81 10.68
C ALA A 382 -19.46 -10.39 9.74
N TYR A 383 -20.72 -9.99 9.88
CA TYR A 383 -21.85 -10.53 9.10
C TYR A 383 -22.28 -9.68 7.90
N ASP A 384 -21.64 -8.52 7.71
CA ASP A 384 -21.96 -7.58 6.64
C ASP A 384 -21.59 -8.14 5.26
N SER A 385 -20.37 -8.70 5.15
CA SER A 385 -19.82 -9.19 3.89
C SER A 385 -18.89 -10.40 4.12
N PRO A 386 -18.71 -11.31 3.13
CA PRO A 386 -17.84 -12.47 3.29
C PRO A 386 -16.38 -12.11 3.56
N GLU A 387 -15.93 -10.95 3.07
CA GLU A 387 -14.59 -10.43 3.31
C GLU A 387 -14.37 -10.02 4.76
N LYS A 388 -15.38 -9.35 5.34
CA LYS A 388 -15.39 -8.98 6.76
C LYS A 388 -15.49 -10.23 7.64
N THR A 389 -16.25 -11.25 7.21
CA THR A 389 -16.26 -12.56 7.88
C THR A 389 -14.87 -13.18 7.91
N GLU A 390 -14.15 -13.19 6.78
CA GLU A 390 -12.80 -13.78 6.72
C GLU A 390 -11.81 -13.04 7.62
N LEU A 391 -11.84 -11.70 7.64
CA LEU A 391 -11.05 -10.91 8.58
C LEU A 391 -11.40 -11.26 10.03
N ALA A 392 -12.70 -11.29 10.36
CA ALA A 392 -13.16 -11.61 11.71
C ALA A 392 -12.70 -13.01 12.17
N LEU A 393 -12.66 -14.00 11.26
CA LEU A 393 -12.12 -15.33 11.56
C LEU A 393 -10.64 -15.27 11.98
N GLN A 394 -9.82 -14.54 11.23
CA GLN A 394 -8.40 -14.41 11.53
C GLN A 394 -8.18 -13.64 12.85
N LEU A 395 -8.99 -12.61 13.12
CA LEU A 395 -8.95 -11.88 14.39
C LEU A 395 -9.38 -12.75 15.57
N CYS A 396 -10.45 -13.55 15.43
CA CYS A 396 -10.85 -14.51 16.46
C CYS A 396 -9.73 -15.51 16.76
N TRP A 397 -9.07 -16.03 15.71
CA TRP A 397 -7.93 -16.93 15.88
C TRP A 397 -6.79 -16.24 16.63
N ALA A 398 -6.40 -15.03 16.23
CA ALA A 398 -5.30 -14.29 16.85
C ALA A 398 -5.58 -13.98 18.33
N VAL A 399 -6.80 -13.52 18.64
CA VAL A 399 -7.25 -13.26 20.02
C VAL A 399 -7.13 -14.52 20.89
N GLY A 400 -7.58 -15.67 20.38
CA GLY A 400 -7.48 -16.94 21.09
C GLY A 400 -6.05 -17.45 21.25
N GLU A 401 -5.28 -17.44 20.16
CA GLU A 401 -3.90 -17.97 20.11
C GLU A 401 -2.96 -17.23 21.07
N HIS A 402 -3.11 -15.92 21.16
CA HIS A 402 -2.23 -15.06 21.94
C HIS A 402 -2.84 -14.63 23.28
N GLY A 403 -3.91 -15.29 23.74
CA GLY A 403 -4.51 -15.02 25.05
C GLY A 403 -4.99 -13.58 25.22
N GLY A 404 -5.48 -12.92 24.18
CA GLY A 404 -5.96 -11.53 24.25
C GLY A 404 -4.85 -10.49 24.49
N GLY A 405 -3.60 -10.83 24.16
CA GLY A 405 -2.44 -9.97 24.33
C GLY A 405 -1.46 -10.41 25.41
N GLY A 406 -1.65 -11.58 26.03
CA GLY A 406 -0.74 -12.15 27.01
C GLY A 406 -1.18 -11.98 28.47
N GLY A 407 -0.40 -12.53 29.40
CA GLY A 407 -0.77 -12.65 30.83
C GLY A 407 -0.90 -11.35 31.60
N SER A 408 -0.23 -10.30 31.16
CA SER A 408 -0.31 -8.95 31.73
C SER A 408 -1.61 -8.23 31.38
N HIS A 409 -2.30 -8.63 30.30
CA HIS A 409 -3.40 -7.87 29.70
C HIS A 409 -4.80 -8.43 30.04
N LYS A 410 -5.04 -8.72 31.33
CA LYS A 410 -6.30 -9.34 31.81
C LYS A 410 -7.55 -8.56 31.45
N ASP A 411 -7.52 -7.23 31.60
CA ASP A 411 -8.69 -6.39 31.33
C ASP A 411 -9.04 -6.36 29.83
N ALA A 412 -8.02 -6.27 28.97
CA ALA A 412 -8.23 -6.36 27.53
C ALA A 412 -8.76 -7.74 27.12
N ALA A 413 -8.23 -8.82 27.70
CA ALA A 413 -8.71 -10.17 27.46
C ALA A 413 -10.18 -10.37 27.90
N ARG A 414 -10.59 -9.73 29.00
CA ARG A 414 -11.99 -9.75 29.47
C ARG A 414 -12.94 -9.02 28.52
N GLU A 415 -12.58 -7.84 28.04
CA GLU A 415 -13.38 -7.08 27.07
C GLU A 415 -13.47 -7.82 25.72
N LEU A 416 -12.37 -8.40 25.24
CA LEU A 416 -12.36 -9.23 24.04
C LEU A 416 -13.25 -10.47 24.21
N PHE A 417 -13.19 -11.12 25.37
CA PHE A 417 -14.07 -12.23 25.71
C PHE A 417 -15.54 -11.82 25.69
N GLU A 418 -15.88 -10.66 26.25
CA GLU A 418 -17.24 -10.12 26.26
C GLU A 418 -17.77 -9.87 24.86
N SER A 419 -16.94 -9.31 23.96
CA SER A 419 -17.30 -9.14 22.55
C SER A 419 -17.54 -10.47 21.84
N LEU A 420 -16.68 -11.47 22.05
CA LEU A 420 -16.85 -12.82 21.49
C LEU A 420 -18.10 -13.53 22.05
N GLU A 421 -18.37 -13.36 23.34
CA GLU A 421 -19.55 -13.90 24.01
C GLU A 421 -20.84 -13.25 23.47
N LEU A 422 -20.83 -11.93 23.26
CA LEU A 422 -21.94 -11.21 22.64
C LEU A 422 -22.23 -11.73 21.23
N LEU A 423 -21.19 -11.84 20.40
CA LEU A 423 -21.32 -12.38 19.05
C LEU A 423 -21.90 -13.81 19.08
N LEU A 424 -21.47 -14.65 20.02
CA LEU A 424 -22.03 -15.98 20.20
C LEU A 424 -23.53 -15.95 20.53
N TYR A 425 -23.96 -15.11 21.47
CA TYR A 425 -25.36 -15.04 21.90
C TYR A 425 -26.30 -14.38 20.89
N GLU A 426 -25.86 -13.37 20.15
CA GLU A 426 -26.64 -12.77 19.06
C GLU A 426 -27.01 -13.81 18.00
N ASN A 427 -26.08 -14.71 17.69
CA ASN A 427 -26.31 -15.78 16.73
C ASN A 427 -27.23 -16.88 17.26
N LEU A 428 -27.08 -17.28 18.52
CA LEU A 428 -28.00 -18.23 19.16
C LEU A 428 -29.43 -17.68 19.24
N SER A 429 -29.58 -16.37 19.47
CA SER A 429 -30.88 -15.69 19.56
C SER A 429 -31.53 -15.52 18.20
N SER A 430 -30.75 -15.10 17.19
CA SER A 430 -31.22 -14.97 15.80
C SER A 430 -31.71 -16.30 15.23
N SER A 431 -31.07 -17.40 15.62
CA SER A 431 -31.47 -18.77 15.25
C SER A 431 -32.79 -19.21 15.89
N ARG A 432 -33.15 -18.68 17.07
CA ARG A 432 -34.42 -18.96 17.76
C ARG A 432 -35.58 -18.13 17.25
N LEU A 433 -35.32 -16.90 16.81
CA LEU A 433 -36.37 -15.95 16.43
C LEU A 433 -36.77 -16.03 14.96
N GLY A 434 -36.00 -16.70 14.09
CA GLY A 434 -36.30 -16.74 12.64
C GLY A 434 -36.28 -15.36 11.95
N LEU A 435 -35.88 -14.30 12.65
CA LEU A 435 -36.06 -12.89 12.28
C LEU A 435 -35.05 -12.35 11.25
N ARG A 436 -34.16 -13.18 10.69
CA ARG A 436 -33.25 -12.70 9.65
C ARG A 436 -33.95 -12.74 8.29
N GLN A 437 -34.74 -11.69 8.03
CA GLN A 437 -35.38 -11.29 6.78
C GLN A 437 -35.24 -12.32 5.64
N GLU A 438 -36.29 -13.11 5.45
CA GLU A 438 -36.47 -14.07 4.36
C GLU A 438 -36.69 -13.38 3.02
N SER A 439 -35.82 -12.44 2.62
CA SER A 439 -35.85 -11.93 1.25
C SER A 439 -35.41 -13.02 0.28
N ALA A 440 -36.01 -13.03 -0.90
CA ALA A 440 -35.98 -14.06 -1.93
C ALA A 440 -34.58 -14.23 -2.60
N VAL A 441 -33.57 -14.56 -1.81
CA VAL A 441 -32.22 -14.90 -2.26
C VAL A 441 -32.16 -16.41 -2.54
N SER A 442 -31.56 -16.79 -3.66
CA SER A 442 -31.37 -18.17 -4.13
C SER A 442 -30.87 -19.13 -3.05
N SER A 443 -31.32 -20.40 -3.12
CA SER A 443 -30.98 -21.50 -2.21
C SER A 443 -29.47 -21.60 -1.91
N ASP A 444 -28.63 -21.47 -2.93
CA ASP A 444 -27.19 -21.68 -2.82
C ASP A 444 -26.50 -20.60 -1.99
N ASN A 445 -26.91 -19.34 -2.16
CA ASN A 445 -26.36 -18.22 -1.38
C ASN A 445 -26.79 -18.27 0.09
N ARG A 446 -27.97 -18.83 0.38
CA ARG A 446 -28.44 -19.09 1.75
C ARG A 446 -27.57 -20.15 2.45
N ASN A 447 -27.25 -21.24 1.75
CA ASN A 447 -26.41 -22.31 2.29
C ASN A 447 -24.97 -21.84 2.52
N PHE A 448 -24.41 -21.05 1.59
CA PHE A 448 -23.09 -20.44 1.74
C PHE A 448 -23.01 -19.53 2.98
N ARG A 449 -24.00 -18.65 3.16
CA ARG A 449 -24.06 -17.73 4.32
C ARG A 449 -24.23 -18.47 5.65
N LYS A 450 -25.02 -19.55 5.68
CA LYS A 450 -25.16 -20.41 6.86
C LYS A 450 -23.86 -21.13 7.21
N SER A 451 -23.14 -21.62 6.19
CA SER A 451 -21.87 -22.31 6.37
C SER A 451 -20.74 -21.36 6.83
N SER A 452 -20.68 -20.13 6.30
CA SER A 452 -19.72 -19.13 6.75
C SER A 452 -20.00 -18.68 8.19
N GLN A 453 -21.27 -18.54 8.56
CA GLN A 453 -21.69 -18.23 9.93
C GLN A 453 -21.31 -19.33 10.91
N SER A 454 -21.53 -20.60 10.59
CA SER A 454 -21.14 -21.71 11.47
C SER A 454 -19.62 -21.87 11.58
N ARG A 455 -18.88 -21.58 10.50
CA ARG A 455 -17.42 -21.47 10.53
C ARG A 455 -16.96 -20.36 11.48
N LEU A 456 -17.59 -19.18 11.47
CA LEU A 456 -17.29 -18.09 12.41
C LEU A 456 -17.56 -18.47 13.87
N LEU A 457 -18.73 -19.04 14.16
CA LEU A 457 -19.05 -19.49 15.52
C LEU A 457 -18.08 -20.56 16.02
N CYS A 458 -17.63 -21.44 15.13
CA CYS A 458 -16.60 -22.42 15.43
C CYS A 458 -15.28 -21.75 15.87
N PHE A 459 -14.85 -20.66 15.23
CA PHE A 459 -13.67 -19.89 15.63
C PHE A 459 -13.88 -19.15 16.94
N VAL A 460 -15.06 -18.55 17.13
CA VAL A 460 -15.43 -17.83 18.37
C VAL A 460 -15.41 -18.77 19.57
N ILE A 461 -15.99 -19.97 19.44
CA ILE A 461 -15.95 -21.01 20.48
C ILE A 461 -14.51 -21.41 20.81
N THR A 462 -13.65 -21.60 19.79
CA THR A 462 -12.23 -21.88 19.99
C THR A 462 -11.53 -20.73 20.70
N ALA A 463 -11.78 -19.48 20.30
CA ALA A 463 -11.18 -18.29 20.90
C ALA A 463 -11.58 -18.12 22.37
N ILE A 464 -12.88 -18.22 22.68
CA ILE A 464 -13.43 -18.24 24.05
C ILE A 464 -12.74 -19.32 24.90
N SER A 465 -12.56 -20.52 24.33
CA SER A 465 -11.97 -21.65 25.05
C SER A 465 -10.48 -21.46 25.31
N LYS A 466 -9.73 -20.96 24.33
CA LYS A 466 -8.30 -20.62 24.48
C LYS A 466 -8.11 -19.47 25.46
N LEU A 467 -8.88 -18.40 25.36
CA LEU A 467 -8.86 -17.27 26.30
C LEU A 467 -9.12 -17.72 27.73
N ALA A 468 -10.11 -18.59 27.96
CA ALA A 468 -10.43 -19.12 29.27
C ALA A 468 -9.38 -20.10 29.84
N THR A 469 -8.68 -20.81 28.95
CA THR A 469 -7.55 -21.67 29.32
C THR A 469 -6.36 -20.82 29.76
N TYR A 470 -6.11 -19.71 29.05
CA TYR A 470 -5.04 -18.78 29.33
C TYR A 470 -5.33 -17.92 30.58
N HIS A 471 -6.51 -17.30 30.64
CA HIS A 471 -7.00 -16.46 31.75
C HIS A 471 -8.08 -17.20 32.55
N ARG A 472 -7.65 -17.91 33.60
CA ARG A 472 -8.51 -18.83 34.38
C ARG A 472 -9.73 -18.17 35.01
N GLU A 473 -9.71 -16.85 35.21
CA GLU A 473 -10.86 -16.06 35.71
C GLU A 473 -12.07 -16.08 34.75
N LEU A 474 -11.84 -16.30 33.45
CA LEU A 474 -12.89 -16.36 32.44
C LEU A 474 -13.53 -17.75 32.33
N LEU A 475 -12.94 -18.77 32.96
CA LEU A 475 -13.34 -20.17 32.82
C LEU A 475 -14.80 -20.45 33.21
N PRO A 476 -15.35 -19.93 34.32
CA PRO A 476 -16.76 -20.15 34.66
C PRO A 476 -17.70 -19.58 33.58
N ARG A 477 -17.41 -18.38 33.07
CA ARG A 477 -18.19 -17.74 31.99
C ARG A 477 -18.12 -18.55 30.70
N ALA A 478 -16.93 -19.02 30.33
CA ALA A 478 -16.74 -19.85 29.14
C ALA A 478 -17.56 -21.15 29.21
N ARG A 479 -17.57 -21.84 30.35
CA ARG A 479 -18.40 -23.05 30.53
C ARG A 479 -19.89 -22.76 30.35
N VAL A 480 -20.39 -21.64 30.86
CA VAL A 480 -21.79 -21.23 30.67
C VAL A 480 -22.09 -20.93 29.21
N ALA A 481 -21.21 -20.18 28.53
CA ALA A 481 -21.37 -19.83 27.12
C ALA A 481 -21.40 -21.09 26.24
N LEU A 482 -20.44 -22.00 26.40
CA LEU A 482 -20.39 -23.26 25.65
C LEU A 482 -21.53 -24.20 26.02
N GLY A 483 -21.93 -24.26 27.29
CA GLY A 483 -23.08 -25.05 27.74
C GLY A 483 -24.39 -24.61 27.09
N LYS A 484 -24.58 -23.29 26.91
CA LYS A 484 -25.75 -22.75 26.18
C LYS A 484 -25.75 -23.15 24.70
N VAL A 485 -24.58 -23.17 24.04
CA VAL A 485 -24.46 -23.63 22.65
C VAL A 485 -24.76 -25.12 22.55
N ALA A 486 -24.13 -25.94 23.39
CA ALA A 486 -24.31 -27.40 23.41
C ALA A 486 -25.74 -27.81 23.79
N GLY A 487 -26.43 -27.01 24.61
CA GLY A 487 -27.84 -27.19 24.93
C GLY A 487 -28.81 -26.63 23.88
N SER A 488 -28.33 -25.89 22.89
CA SER A 488 -29.18 -25.35 21.82
C SER A 488 -29.46 -26.42 20.75
N ARG A 489 -30.74 -26.62 20.40
CA ARG A 489 -31.18 -27.60 19.38
C ARG A 489 -31.06 -27.10 17.94
N ILE A 490 -30.61 -25.86 17.73
CA ILE A 490 -30.69 -25.13 16.45
C ILE A 490 -29.30 -24.80 15.88
N SER A 491 -28.22 -25.14 16.60
CA SER A 491 -26.85 -24.95 16.10
C SER A 491 -26.48 -26.00 15.05
N ASP A 492 -25.78 -25.57 13.99
CA ASP A 492 -25.08 -26.44 13.04
C ASP A 492 -24.29 -27.54 13.80
N SER A 493 -24.31 -28.77 13.30
CA SER A 493 -23.68 -29.94 13.94
C SER A 493 -22.19 -29.72 14.24
N ARG A 494 -21.48 -28.94 13.40
CA ARG A 494 -20.07 -28.58 13.59
C ARG A 494 -19.87 -27.68 14.81
N VAL A 495 -20.74 -26.70 15.00
CA VAL A 495 -20.71 -25.73 16.10
C VAL A 495 -21.05 -26.44 17.41
N TRP A 496 -22.09 -27.27 17.39
CA TRP A 496 -22.51 -28.07 18.53
C TRP A 496 -21.41 -29.03 19.01
N ARG A 497 -20.83 -29.79 18.08
CA ARG A 497 -19.77 -30.77 18.39
C ARG A 497 -18.58 -30.08 19.03
N ARG A 498 -18.11 -28.98 18.43
CA ARG A 498 -16.98 -28.20 18.96
C ARG A 498 -17.24 -27.65 20.36
N ALA A 499 -18.44 -27.11 20.61
CA ALA A 499 -18.81 -26.62 21.94
C ALA A 499 -18.81 -27.75 22.98
N ARG A 500 -19.34 -28.93 22.62
CA ARG A 500 -19.38 -30.10 23.50
C ARG A 500 -17.97 -30.65 23.80
N ASP A 501 -17.13 -30.73 22.79
CA ASP A 501 -15.75 -31.22 22.92
C ASP A 501 -14.92 -30.31 23.85
N TYR A 502 -15.00 -28.99 23.65
CA TYR A 502 -14.28 -28.05 24.53
C TYR A 502 -14.88 -27.96 25.93
N LEU A 503 -16.19 -28.10 26.10
CA LEU A 503 -16.80 -28.19 27.43
C LEU A 503 -16.32 -29.44 28.18
N GLY A 504 -16.18 -30.57 27.48
CA GLY A 504 -15.57 -31.79 28.03
C GLY A 504 -14.10 -31.57 28.39
N LEU A 505 -13.32 -30.97 27.49
CA LEU A 505 -11.90 -30.67 27.69
C LEU A 505 -11.66 -29.73 28.88
N MET A 506 -12.53 -28.73 29.08
CA MET A 506 -12.45 -27.80 30.22
C MET A 506 -12.65 -28.48 31.58
N ASN A 507 -13.13 -29.73 31.65
CA ASN A 507 -13.19 -30.49 32.89
C ASN A 507 -11.82 -31.03 33.31
N GLU A 508 -10.86 -31.12 32.38
CA GLU A 508 -9.51 -31.64 32.58
C GLU A 508 -8.47 -30.54 32.32
N PRO A 509 -8.13 -29.70 33.31
CA PRO A 509 -7.34 -28.48 33.10
C PRO A 509 -5.94 -28.72 32.50
N ALA A 510 -5.30 -29.84 32.83
CA ALA A 510 -3.97 -30.19 32.32
C ALA A 510 -4.02 -30.51 30.81
N ILE A 511 -4.99 -31.33 30.40
CA ILE A 511 -5.19 -31.68 28.98
C ILE A 511 -5.65 -30.44 28.22
N CYS A 512 -6.55 -29.65 28.81
CA CYS A 512 -7.01 -28.38 28.25
C CYS A 512 -5.85 -27.43 27.96
N LEU A 513 -4.93 -27.25 28.90
CA LEU A 513 -3.74 -26.42 28.68
C LEU A 513 -2.80 -27.01 27.63
N SER A 514 -2.64 -28.33 27.57
CA SER A 514 -1.80 -28.95 26.53
C SER A 514 -2.37 -28.81 25.12
N VAL A 515 -3.70 -28.75 24.97
CA VAL A 515 -4.39 -28.70 23.67
C VAL A 515 -4.72 -27.27 23.23
N LEU A 516 -5.15 -26.44 24.17
CA LEU A 516 -5.62 -25.06 23.93
C LEU A 516 -4.68 -23.99 24.47
N GLY A 517 -3.61 -24.38 25.16
CA GLY A 517 -2.60 -23.45 25.66
C GLY A 517 -1.83 -22.76 24.53
N PRO A 518 -1.09 -21.70 24.87
CA PRO A 518 -0.35 -20.91 23.89
C PRO A 518 0.76 -21.77 23.26
N SER A 519 0.87 -21.74 21.93
CA SER A 519 1.89 -22.49 21.18
C SER A 519 3.32 -22.00 21.48
N ARG A 520 3.47 -20.78 22.00
CA ARG A 520 4.75 -20.20 22.45
C ARG A 520 4.54 -19.49 23.80
N PRO A 521 5.28 -19.86 24.86
CA PRO A 521 5.20 -19.13 26.12
C PRO A 521 5.77 -17.72 25.93
N SER A 522 5.01 -16.70 26.31
CA SER A 522 5.49 -15.32 26.44
C SER A 522 6.68 -15.28 27.41
N HIS A 523 7.73 -14.52 27.05
CA HIS A 523 8.96 -14.38 27.82
C HIS A 523 8.68 -14.28 29.33
N GLY A 524 9.13 -15.29 30.09
CA GLY A 524 9.17 -15.26 31.56
C GLY A 524 8.19 -16.15 32.32
N GLN A 525 7.20 -16.79 31.68
CA GLN A 525 6.37 -17.81 32.36
C GLN A 525 6.57 -19.19 31.74
N MET A 526 7.65 -19.85 32.16
CA MET A 526 7.69 -21.32 32.18
C MET A 526 6.75 -21.83 33.27
N HIS A 527 5.45 -21.82 33.01
CA HIS A 527 4.55 -22.67 33.76
C HIS A 527 4.37 -23.96 32.97
N TYR A 528 5.14 -24.97 33.36
CA TYR A 528 4.84 -26.37 33.10
C TYR A 528 3.93 -26.91 34.22
N PRO A 529 2.60 -26.93 34.05
CA PRO A 529 1.80 -27.90 34.78
C PRO A 529 1.42 -29.02 33.80
N GLY A 530 2.22 -30.10 33.83
CA GLY A 530 1.86 -31.37 33.20
C GLY A 530 2.29 -31.54 31.75
N THR A 531 3.55 -31.28 31.42
CA THR A 531 4.14 -31.80 30.17
C THR A 531 4.02 -33.32 30.20
N VAL A 532 3.06 -33.87 29.45
CA VAL A 532 3.12 -35.26 29.01
C VAL A 532 4.47 -35.41 28.32
N ASN A 533 5.31 -36.32 28.80
CA ASN A 533 6.60 -36.60 28.22
C ASN A 533 6.37 -37.30 26.87
N TRP A 534 6.22 -36.52 25.81
CA TRP A 534 5.95 -37.00 24.45
C TRP A 534 7.07 -37.87 23.86
N ASN A 535 8.19 -38.04 24.56
CA ASN A 535 9.24 -38.99 24.19
C ASN A 535 8.78 -40.45 24.25
N GLU A 536 7.67 -40.76 24.95
CA GLU A 536 7.00 -42.07 24.91
C GLU A 536 5.91 -42.15 23.81
N GLY A 537 5.59 -41.02 23.17
CA GLY A 537 4.55 -40.89 22.13
C GLY A 537 4.96 -41.34 20.73
N GLY A 538 6.09 -42.04 20.58
CA GLY A 538 6.59 -42.53 19.29
C GLY A 538 5.69 -43.55 18.58
N THR A 539 4.56 -43.95 19.18
CA THR A 539 3.62 -44.93 18.60
C THR A 539 2.22 -44.39 18.29
N LYS A 540 1.89 -43.14 18.64
CA LYS A 540 0.58 -42.53 18.30
C LYS A 540 0.73 -41.03 18.05
N MET A 541 0.78 -40.65 16.77
CA MET A 541 0.83 -39.26 16.33
C MET A 541 -0.60 -38.69 16.30
N ILE A 542 -0.86 -37.62 17.04
CA ILE A 542 -1.96 -36.69 16.72
C ILE A 542 -1.30 -35.44 16.15
N ALA A 543 -1.25 -35.38 14.83
CA ALA A 543 -0.66 -34.27 14.10
C ALA A 543 -1.50 -32.99 14.27
N HIS A 544 -0.82 -31.85 14.39
CA HIS A 544 -1.38 -30.53 14.13
C HIS A 544 -1.78 -30.43 12.65
N ILE A 545 -2.96 -30.95 12.32
CA ILE A 545 -3.61 -30.72 11.03
C ILE A 545 -4.66 -29.63 11.25
N PRO A 546 -4.62 -28.53 10.48
CA PRO A 546 -5.74 -27.60 10.45
C PRO A 546 -7.01 -28.35 10.04
N PHE A 547 -8.00 -28.39 10.92
CA PHE A 547 -9.24 -29.17 10.75
C PHE A 547 -10.04 -28.86 9.47
N TYR A 548 -9.66 -27.89 8.66
CA TYR A 548 -10.26 -27.65 7.34
C TYR A 548 -9.81 -28.65 6.26
N ILE A 549 -8.73 -29.41 6.48
CA ILE A 549 -8.27 -30.45 5.53
C ILE A 549 -9.06 -31.77 5.70
N LEU A 550 -9.73 -31.96 6.84
CA LEU A 550 -10.51 -33.18 7.14
C LEU A 550 -11.99 -33.11 6.70
N GLY A 551 -12.37 -32.07 5.95
CA GLY A 551 -13.71 -31.96 5.39
C GLY A 551 -13.76 -32.50 3.97
N GLU A 552 -14.16 -33.77 3.81
CA GLU A 552 -14.87 -34.38 2.66
C GLU A 552 -14.64 -35.91 2.48
N GLN A 553 -14.35 -36.67 3.54
CA GLN A 553 -14.52 -38.13 3.47
C GLN A 553 -15.39 -38.65 4.61
N GLU A 554 -16.60 -39.09 4.25
CA GLU A 554 -17.47 -39.88 5.13
C GLU A 554 -16.93 -41.30 5.23
N GLY A 555 -16.58 -41.73 6.46
CA GLY A 555 -16.20 -43.11 6.77
C GLY A 555 -15.49 -43.22 8.12
N PRO A 556 -15.59 -44.37 8.83
CA PRO A 556 -14.78 -44.62 10.02
C PRO A 556 -13.29 -44.65 9.66
N PRO A 557 -12.38 -44.25 10.57
CA PRO A 557 -10.97 -44.05 10.26
C PRO A 557 -10.28 -45.42 10.17
N PHE A 558 -10.25 -46.00 8.99
CA PHE A 558 -9.31 -47.06 8.67
C PHE A 558 -8.47 -46.55 7.54
N HIS A 559 -7.30 -45.97 7.86
CA HIS A 559 -6.03 -46.11 7.15
C HIS A 559 -4.99 -45.27 7.92
N ASP A 560 -3.98 -45.95 8.48
CA ASP A 560 -2.80 -45.29 9.02
C ASP A 560 -2.07 -44.60 7.87
N PHE A 561 -2.05 -43.27 7.86
CA PHE A 561 -1.32 -42.51 6.86
C PHE A 561 0.19 -42.65 7.09
N SER A 562 0.91 -43.03 6.04
CA SER A 562 2.37 -43.07 6.03
C SER A 562 2.92 -41.70 5.63
N PHE A 563 4.09 -41.32 6.17
CA PHE A 563 4.81 -40.10 5.79
C PHE A 563 5.09 -39.98 4.28
N SER A 564 5.08 -41.11 3.56
CA SER A 564 5.24 -41.18 2.10
C SER A 564 4.08 -40.58 1.32
N ASP A 565 2.92 -40.39 1.94
CA ASP A 565 1.68 -39.99 1.26
C ASP A 565 1.51 -38.47 1.22
N ILE A 566 2.34 -37.73 1.98
CA ILE A 566 2.30 -36.28 2.17
C ILE A 566 3.37 -35.56 1.33
N LEU A 567 4.40 -36.27 0.88
CA LEU A 567 5.45 -35.71 0.01
C LEU A 567 5.15 -36.06 -1.46
N PRO A 568 5.17 -35.09 -2.39
CA PRO A 568 5.12 -35.42 -3.81
C PRO A 568 6.36 -36.25 -4.14
N ARG A 569 6.17 -37.47 -4.68
CA ARG A 569 7.25 -38.16 -5.37
C ARG A 569 7.69 -37.27 -6.53
N ARG A 570 9.01 -37.13 -6.70
CA ARG A 570 9.63 -36.44 -7.83
C ARG A 570 9.06 -36.90 -9.17
#